data_AF-A0A1V5ALS1-F1
#
_entry.id   AF-A0A1V5ALS1-F1
#
_cell.length_a   1.000
_cell.length_b   1.000
_cell.length_c   1.000
_cell.angle_alpha   90.00
_cell.angle_beta   90.00
_cell.angle_gamma   90.00
#
_symmetry.space_group_name_H-M   'P 1'
#
loop_
_entity.id
_entity.type
_entity.pdbx_description
1 polymer ?
#
loop_
_entity_poly.entity_id
_entity_poly.type
_entity_poly.pdbx_seq_one_letter_code
_entity_poly.pdbx_strand_id
1 'polypeptide(L)'
;MRAELILVLMLFLVAPSWAAHEAGMVGPYNVSFDVNATMQYSVIVEEPSSGITSDGVNFDRYNLTVQSTDYFAWIVLTHYEKPMLANITANEYIVLAALQGSGADEPNIYQPLIDGQPGILGNFRFDRQYLGQGQYKEGDLVVAASYSPDGYVREDGQYRGKTNCRVISTFPWEVIRDLLYTLHVEVPKDEQMPQNQSELSV
;
A
#
# COMPACT_ATOMS: atom_id res chain seq x y z
N MET A 1 55.96 -4.23 15.59
CA MET A 1 54.58 -3.92 16.02
C MET A 1 54.06 -2.77 15.17
N ARG A 2 52.78 -2.83 14.75
CA ARG A 2 51.89 -1.71 14.36
C ARG A 2 51.47 -1.49 12.89
N ALA A 3 51.83 -2.31 11.91
CA ALA A 3 51.33 -2.10 10.54
C ALA A 3 50.35 -3.17 10.02
N GLU A 4 50.43 -4.42 10.49
CA GLU A 4 49.62 -5.50 9.91
C GLU A 4 48.28 -5.77 10.63
N LEU A 5 48.02 -5.07 11.74
CA LEU A 5 46.78 -5.24 12.51
C LEU A 5 45.63 -4.32 12.05
N ILE A 6 45.84 -3.49 11.01
CA ILE A 6 44.83 -2.52 10.55
C ILE A 6 43.95 -3.10 9.43
N LEU A 7 44.44 -4.07 8.65
CA LEU A 7 43.68 -4.59 7.51
C LEU A 7 42.53 -5.54 7.94
N VAL A 8 42.66 -6.22 9.08
CA VAL A 8 41.64 -7.17 9.56
C VAL A 8 40.45 -6.46 10.22
N LEU A 9 40.62 -5.22 10.69
CA LEU A 9 39.54 -4.48 11.38
C LEU A 9 38.53 -3.83 10.41
N MET A 10 38.87 -3.65 9.12
CA MET A 10 37.94 -3.09 8.13
C MET A 10 36.95 -4.11 7.56
N LEU A 11 37.19 -5.41 7.75
CA LEU A 11 36.35 -6.48 7.19
C LEU A 11 35.09 -6.81 8.03
N PHE A 12 34.92 -6.18 9.20
CA PHE A 12 33.78 -6.43 10.10
C PHE A 12 32.70 -5.35 10.09
N LEU A 13 32.77 -4.37 9.19
CA LEU A 13 31.80 -3.26 9.08
C LEU A 13 30.83 -3.39 7.91
N VAL A 14 30.69 -4.57 7.32
CA VAL A 14 29.50 -4.87 6.53
C VAL A 14 28.46 -5.38 7.51
N ALA A 15 27.74 -4.46 8.16
CA ALA A 15 26.47 -4.84 8.75
C ALA A 15 25.67 -5.52 7.63
N PRO A 16 25.12 -6.72 7.84
CA PRO A 16 24.11 -7.21 6.91
C PRO A 16 23.06 -6.10 6.82
N SER A 17 22.92 -5.48 5.64
CA SER A 17 21.72 -4.72 5.35
C SER A 17 20.62 -5.77 5.28
N TRP A 18 20.03 -6.07 6.43
CA TRP A 18 18.72 -6.66 6.45
C TRP A 18 17.89 -5.70 5.61
N ALA A 19 17.39 -6.15 4.46
CA ALA A 19 16.29 -5.47 3.81
C ALA A 19 15.28 -5.25 4.94
N ALA A 20 15.07 -3.99 5.31
CA ALA A 20 14.18 -3.66 6.41
C ALA A 20 12.81 -4.14 5.97
N HIS A 21 12.39 -5.29 6.48
CA HIS A 21 10.99 -5.68 6.39
C HIS A 21 10.25 -4.64 7.21
N GLU A 22 9.58 -3.72 6.54
CA GLU A 22 8.89 -2.61 7.20
C GLU A 22 7.59 -3.15 7.74
N ALA A 23 7.68 -3.81 8.90
CA ALA A 23 6.56 -4.34 9.64
C ALA A 23 6.27 -3.46 10.87
N GLY A 24 5.03 -3.04 11.05
CA GLY A 24 4.64 -2.21 12.18
C GLY A 24 3.13 -2.11 12.40
N MET A 25 2.77 -1.66 13.61
CA MET A 25 1.38 -1.42 13.98
C MET A 25 0.87 -0.12 13.33
N VAL A 26 -0.24 -0.22 12.62
CA VAL A 26 -0.98 0.90 12.03
C VAL A 26 -2.42 0.81 12.55
N GLY A 27 -2.66 1.44 13.70
CA GLY A 27 -3.89 1.22 14.46
C GLY A 27 -4.00 -0.23 14.94
N PRO A 28 -5.13 -0.93 14.70
CA PRO A 28 -5.29 -2.33 15.08
C PRO A 28 -4.64 -3.31 14.10
N TYR A 29 -4.08 -2.83 12.98
CA TYR A 29 -3.51 -3.67 11.94
C TYR A 29 -2.00 -3.83 12.13
N ASN A 30 -1.49 -5.02 11.82
CA ASN A 30 -0.06 -5.23 11.64
C ASN A 30 0.21 -5.23 10.13
N VAL A 31 0.91 -4.21 9.66
CA VAL A 31 1.17 -3.97 8.24
C VAL A 31 2.63 -4.28 7.97
N SER A 32 2.91 -5.05 6.93
CA SER A 32 4.27 -5.28 6.45
C SER A 32 4.40 -5.07 4.95
N PHE A 33 5.56 -4.57 4.53
CA PHE A 33 5.92 -4.38 3.13
C PHE A 33 7.44 -4.20 3.02
N ASP A 34 7.96 -4.31 1.80
CA ASP A 34 9.37 -4.05 1.49
C ASP A 34 9.48 -2.93 0.46
N VAL A 35 10.21 -1.87 0.82
CA VAL A 35 10.61 -0.82 -0.11
C VAL A 35 12.03 -1.12 -0.56
N ASN A 36 12.17 -1.87 -1.65
CA ASN A 36 13.47 -2.24 -2.22
C ASN A 36 14.13 -1.06 -2.96
N ALA A 37 14.30 0.05 -2.25
CA ALA A 37 14.91 1.26 -2.77
C ALA A 37 16.31 1.46 -2.20
N THR A 38 17.24 1.93 -3.04
CA THR A 38 18.58 2.33 -2.60
C THR A 38 18.60 3.72 -1.95
N MET A 39 17.49 4.46 -2.04
CA MET A 39 17.36 5.80 -1.46
C MET A 39 17.03 5.73 0.02
N GLN A 40 17.39 6.77 0.77
CA GLN A 40 16.97 6.93 2.16
C GLN A 40 15.49 7.33 2.20
N TYR A 41 14.73 6.70 3.08
CA TYR A 41 13.33 7.01 3.33
C TYR A 41 13.01 6.82 4.82
N SER A 42 11.86 7.34 5.24
CA SER A 42 11.31 7.17 6.58
C SER A 42 9.88 6.67 6.52
N VAL A 43 9.50 5.85 7.50
CA VAL A 43 8.12 5.41 7.72
C VAL A 43 7.51 6.22 8.86
N ILE A 44 6.35 6.79 8.62
CA ILE A 44 5.61 7.61 9.58
C ILE A 44 4.22 7.01 9.74
N VAL A 45 3.89 6.55 10.94
CA VAL A 45 2.52 6.18 11.32
C VAL A 45 1.83 7.44 11.82
N GLU A 46 0.70 7.80 11.21
CA GLU A 46 -0.05 9.00 11.55
C GLU A 46 -1.09 8.74 12.65
N GLU A 47 -1.52 9.82 13.31
CA GLU A 47 -2.63 9.74 14.27
C GLU A 47 -3.92 9.28 13.55
N PRO A 48 -4.70 8.37 14.18
CA PRO A 48 -5.97 7.94 13.61
C PRO A 48 -6.94 9.10 13.43
N SER A 49 -7.80 8.98 12.41
CA SER A 49 -8.92 9.90 12.20
C SER A 49 -10.21 9.13 12.01
N SER A 50 -11.34 9.77 12.29
CA SER A 50 -12.66 9.15 12.13
C SER A 50 -13.54 10.00 11.23
N GLY A 51 -14.53 9.37 10.60
CA GLY A 51 -15.48 10.07 9.74
C GLY A 51 -16.75 9.27 9.49
N ILE A 52 -17.59 9.83 8.63
CA ILE A 52 -18.87 9.23 8.23
C ILE A 52 -18.92 9.23 6.70
N THR A 53 -19.25 8.09 6.09
CA THR A 53 -19.46 7.99 4.64
C THR A 53 -20.71 8.76 4.21
N SER A 54 -20.88 9.00 2.91
CA SER A 54 -22.07 9.68 2.38
C SER A 54 -23.38 8.93 2.66
N ASP A 55 -23.33 7.61 2.85
CA ASP A 55 -24.45 6.76 3.23
C ASP A 55 -24.59 6.54 4.75
N GLY A 56 -23.87 7.33 5.57
CA GLY A 56 -24.05 7.39 7.02
C GLY A 56 -23.31 6.33 7.83
N VAL A 57 -22.28 5.71 7.26
CA VAL A 57 -21.50 4.64 7.90
C VAL A 57 -20.29 5.25 8.60
N ASN A 58 -20.16 5.00 9.90
CA ASN A 58 -18.96 5.45 10.63
C ASN A 58 -17.73 4.66 10.17
N PHE A 59 -16.59 5.34 10.13
CA PHE A 59 -15.31 4.71 9.87
C PHE A 59 -14.18 5.33 10.70
N ASP A 60 -13.18 4.52 10.98
CA ASP A 60 -11.87 4.93 11.45
C ASP A 60 -10.85 4.77 10.32
N ARG A 61 -9.85 5.64 10.29
CA ARG A 61 -8.80 5.66 9.29
C ARG A 61 -7.43 5.71 9.96
N TYR A 62 -6.58 4.81 9.51
CA TYR A 62 -5.20 4.68 9.95
C TYR A 62 -4.29 4.85 8.73
N ASN A 63 -3.34 5.78 8.81
CA ASN A 63 -2.44 6.07 7.70
C ASN A 63 -1.01 5.73 8.07
N LEU A 64 -0.28 5.25 7.07
CA LEU A 64 1.15 5.11 7.08
C LEU A 64 1.71 5.84 5.85
N THR A 65 2.72 6.68 6.08
CA THR A 65 3.43 7.41 5.04
C THR A 65 4.86 6.87 4.95
N VAL A 66 5.23 6.37 3.76
CA VAL A 66 6.63 6.12 3.37
C VAL A 66 7.08 7.34 2.59
N GLN A 67 8.12 8.04 3.04
CA GLN A 67 8.59 9.25 2.36
C GLN A 67 10.11 9.27 2.20
N SER A 68 10.56 9.76 1.05
CA SER A 68 11.94 10.10 0.74
C SER A 68 12.04 11.59 0.43
N THR A 69 13.20 12.06 -0.03
CA THR A 69 13.37 13.47 -0.44
C THR A 69 12.45 13.87 -1.59
N ASP A 70 12.24 12.97 -2.57
CA ASP A 70 11.55 13.29 -3.83
C ASP A 70 10.24 12.52 -4.02
N TYR A 71 10.00 11.48 -3.23
CA TYR A 71 8.90 10.54 -3.43
C TYR A 71 8.18 10.20 -2.14
N PHE A 72 6.91 9.83 -2.24
CA PHE A 72 6.14 9.30 -1.13
C PHE A 72 5.22 8.15 -1.55
N ALA A 73 4.77 7.38 -0.57
CA ALA A 73 3.63 6.48 -0.66
C ALA A 73 2.78 6.66 0.60
N TRP A 74 1.46 6.75 0.43
CA TRP A 74 0.48 6.66 1.49
C TRP A 74 -0.22 5.33 1.44
N ILE A 75 -0.18 4.61 2.54
CA ILE A 75 -0.98 3.41 2.79
C ILE A 75 -2.08 3.79 3.77
N VAL A 76 -3.32 3.72 3.32
CA VAL A 76 -4.51 4.17 4.05
C VAL A 76 -5.39 2.96 4.32
N LEU A 77 -5.61 2.66 5.60
CA LEU A 77 -6.53 1.64 6.06
C LEU A 77 -7.80 2.32 6.58
N THR A 78 -8.92 2.13 5.89
CA THR A 78 -10.23 2.59 6.35
C THR A 78 -11.00 1.40 6.91
N HIS A 79 -11.32 1.45 8.20
CA HIS A 79 -12.12 0.48 8.92
C HIS A 79 -13.56 0.99 9.06
N TYR A 80 -14.52 0.30 8.47
CA TYR A 80 -15.94 0.62 8.53
C TYR A 80 -16.64 -0.14 9.66
N GLU A 81 -17.63 0.50 10.30
CA GLU A 81 -18.44 -0.14 11.36
C GLU A 81 -19.22 -1.38 10.88
N LYS A 82 -19.45 -1.51 9.57
CA LYS A 82 -20.14 -2.64 8.93
C LYS A 82 -19.49 -3.00 7.59
N PRO A 83 -19.66 -4.25 7.10
CA PRO A 83 -19.11 -4.65 5.80
C PRO A 83 -19.64 -3.83 4.63
N MET A 84 -18.72 -3.19 3.91
CA MET A 84 -18.98 -2.38 2.73
C MET A 84 -18.74 -3.18 1.44
N LEU A 85 -19.33 -2.75 0.34
CA LEU A 85 -19.09 -3.35 -0.96
C LEU A 85 -17.63 -3.14 -1.36
N ALA A 86 -16.93 -4.24 -1.66
CA ALA A 86 -15.50 -4.24 -1.93
C ALA A 86 -15.16 -4.93 -3.26
N ASN A 87 -16.12 -5.04 -4.17
CA ASN A 87 -15.90 -5.66 -5.47
C ASN A 87 -14.99 -4.78 -6.36
N ILE A 88 -14.64 -5.32 -7.54
CA ILE A 88 -13.76 -4.65 -8.53
C ILE A 88 -14.25 -3.24 -8.85
N THR A 89 -15.54 -3.06 -9.11
CA THR A 89 -16.12 -1.74 -9.44
C THR A 89 -16.01 -0.74 -8.29
N ALA A 90 -16.23 -1.17 -7.04
CA ALA A 90 -16.10 -0.31 -5.86
C ALA A 90 -14.65 0.16 -5.66
N ASN A 91 -13.67 -0.76 -5.77
CA ASN A 91 -12.25 -0.42 -5.68
C ASN A 91 -11.80 0.45 -6.88
N GLU A 92 -12.36 0.24 -8.06
CA GLU A 92 -12.02 1.00 -9.27
C GLU A 92 -12.44 2.45 -9.12
N TYR A 93 -13.63 2.70 -8.57
CA TYR A 93 -14.08 4.05 -8.25
C TYR A 93 -13.12 4.77 -7.29
N ILE A 94 -12.60 4.07 -6.28
CA ILE A 94 -11.63 4.63 -5.31
C ILE A 94 -10.32 4.99 -6.01
N VAL A 95 -9.80 4.10 -6.87
CA VAL A 95 -8.55 4.32 -7.61
C VAL A 95 -8.69 5.46 -8.64
N LEU A 96 -9.80 5.50 -9.38
CA LEU A 96 -10.06 6.57 -10.35
C LEU A 96 -10.15 7.93 -9.66
N ALA A 97 -10.92 8.03 -8.57
CA ALA A 97 -11.03 9.27 -7.79
C ALA A 97 -9.66 9.72 -7.23
N ALA A 98 -8.81 8.76 -6.84
CA ALA A 98 -7.45 9.04 -6.40
C ALA A 98 -6.60 9.69 -7.50
N LEU A 99 -6.56 9.04 -8.67
CA LEU A 99 -5.69 9.45 -9.78
C LEU A 99 -6.19 10.74 -10.43
N GLN A 100 -7.51 10.89 -10.61
CA GLN A 100 -8.12 12.12 -11.10
C GLN A 100 -7.87 13.29 -10.13
N GLY A 101 -7.99 13.04 -8.82
CA GLY A 101 -7.64 14.02 -7.79
C GLY A 101 -6.14 14.41 -7.79
N SER A 102 -5.28 13.57 -8.37
CA SER A 102 -3.85 13.85 -8.60
C SER A 102 -3.55 14.47 -9.96
N GLY A 103 -4.54 14.64 -10.85
CA GLY A 103 -4.37 15.28 -12.16
C GLY A 103 -4.41 14.33 -13.36
N ALA A 104 -4.86 13.08 -13.20
CA ALA A 104 -5.08 12.18 -14.33
C ALA A 104 -6.37 12.55 -15.10
N ASP A 105 -6.29 12.64 -16.42
CA ASP A 105 -7.47 12.69 -17.29
C ASP A 105 -8.00 11.26 -17.55
N GLU A 106 -7.15 10.41 -18.13
CA GLU A 106 -7.46 9.01 -18.47
C GLU A 106 -6.36 8.08 -17.91
N PRO A 107 -6.43 7.67 -16.64
CA PRO A 107 -5.45 6.77 -16.06
C PRO A 107 -5.57 5.35 -16.63
N ASN A 108 -4.44 4.63 -16.65
CA ASN A 108 -4.45 3.19 -16.94
C ASN A 108 -4.97 2.43 -15.72
N ILE A 109 -5.77 1.38 -15.94
CA ILE A 109 -6.36 0.55 -14.88
C ILE A 109 -6.09 -0.93 -15.13
N TYR A 110 -5.78 -1.66 -14.05
CA TYR A 110 -5.45 -3.07 -14.02
C TYR A 110 -6.15 -3.74 -12.82
N GLN A 111 -6.40 -5.05 -12.90
CA GLN A 111 -7.09 -5.84 -11.87
C GLN A 111 -6.20 -6.97 -11.34
N PRO A 112 -5.13 -6.65 -10.58
CA PRO A 112 -4.26 -7.67 -10.00
C PRO A 112 -4.88 -8.29 -8.72
N LEU A 113 -4.20 -9.30 -8.19
CA LEU A 113 -4.33 -9.64 -6.78
C LEU A 113 -3.34 -8.81 -5.97
N ILE A 114 -3.78 -8.27 -4.84
CA ILE A 114 -2.96 -7.55 -3.87
C ILE A 114 -3.18 -8.24 -2.53
N ASP A 115 -2.11 -8.68 -1.87
CA ASP A 115 -2.19 -9.45 -0.61
C ASP A 115 -3.15 -10.66 -0.72
N GLY A 116 -3.12 -11.33 -1.87
CA GLY A 116 -4.01 -12.47 -2.18
C GLY A 116 -5.47 -12.12 -2.49
N GLN A 117 -5.87 -10.85 -2.38
CA GLN A 117 -7.25 -10.41 -2.57
C GLN A 117 -7.46 -9.72 -3.93
N PRO A 118 -8.68 -9.77 -4.52
CA PRO A 118 -9.02 -8.97 -5.68
C PRO A 118 -8.79 -7.49 -5.43
N GLY A 119 -7.93 -6.87 -6.25
CA GLY A 119 -7.57 -5.46 -6.13
C GLY A 119 -7.65 -4.73 -7.46
N ILE A 120 -7.60 -3.40 -7.37
CA ILE A 120 -7.44 -2.51 -8.52
C ILE A 120 -6.11 -1.78 -8.38
N LEU A 121 -5.40 -1.66 -9.49
CA LEU A 121 -4.18 -0.86 -9.63
C LEU A 121 -4.37 0.10 -10.80
N GLY A 122 -4.04 1.36 -10.61
CA GLY A 122 -4.03 2.34 -11.68
C GLY A 122 -2.80 3.23 -11.63
N ASN A 123 -2.48 3.83 -12.78
CA ASN A 123 -1.38 4.78 -12.87
C ASN A 123 -1.57 5.80 -14.00
N PHE A 124 -0.88 6.92 -13.88
CA PHE A 124 -0.65 7.85 -14.98
C PHE A 124 0.73 8.51 -14.81
N ARG A 125 1.19 9.18 -15.86
CA ARG A 125 2.36 10.06 -15.82
C ARG A 125 1.96 11.46 -16.22
N PHE A 126 2.56 12.46 -15.58
CA PHE A 126 2.48 13.82 -16.09
C PHE A 126 3.14 13.92 -17.48
N ASP A 127 2.74 14.94 -18.24
CA ASP A 127 3.33 15.18 -19.54
C ASP A 127 4.85 15.39 -19.46
N ARG A 128 5.55 14.82 -20.43
CA ARG A 128 6.99 15.01 -20.57
C ARG A 128 7.31 16.49 -20.82
N GLN A 129 8.35 16.99 -20.18
CA GLN A 129 8.84 18.35 -20.36
C GLN A 129 9.97 18.37 -21.39
N TYR A 130 9.83 19.20 -22.44
CA TYR A 130 10.92 19.44 -23.40
C TYR A 130 11.96 20.38 -22.78
N LEU A 131 13.22 19.96 -22.77
CA LEU A 131 14.34 20.70 -22.18
C LEU A 131 15.17 21.47 -23.21
N GLY A 132 14.86 21.32 -24.50
CA GLY A 132 15.68 21.85 -25.60
C GLY A 132 16.62 20.80 -26.21
N GLN A 133 17.13 21.06 -27.42
CA GLN A 133 18.13 20.22 -28.11
C GLN A 133 17.74 18.73 -28.24
N GLY A 134 16.44 18.42 -28.37
CA GLY A 134 15.96 17.04 -28.45
C GLY A 134 15.93 16.29 -27.10
N GLN A 135 16.23 16.96 -25.99
CA GLN A 135 16.17 16.38 -24.65
C GLN A 135 14.79 16.56 -24.03
N TYR A 136 14.35 15.54 -23.28
CA TYR A 136 13.09 15.50 -22.56
C TYR A 136 13.31 15.01 -21.14
N LYS A 137 12.52 15.52 -20.20
CA LYS A 137 12.34 14.95 -18.86
C LYS A 137 10.99 14.24 -18.84
N GLU A 138 10.98 12.96 -18.50
CA GLU A 138 9.73 12.22 -18.26
C GLU A 138 8.96 12.84 -17.10
N GLY A 139 7.64 12.87 -17.21
CA GLY A 139 6.80 13.32 -16.11
C GLY A 139 6.75 12.30 -14.98
N ASP A 140 6.47 12.80 -13.78
CA ASP A 140 6.42 11.98 -12.57
C ASP A 140 5.31 10.94 -12.68
N LEU A 141 5.58 9.75 -12.17
CA LEU A 141 4.62 8.64 -12.11
C LEU A 141 3.75 8.82 -10.87
N VAL A 142 2.45 8.63 -11.03
CA VAL A 142 1.53 8.45 -9.90
C VAL A 142 0.87 7.08 -10.03
N VAL A 143 0.92 6.31 -8.95
CA VAL A 143 0.30 4.98 -8.84
C VAL A 143 -0.73 5.03 -7.72
N ALA A 144 -1.89 4.41 -7.92
CA ALA A 144 -2.86 4.18 -6.86
C ALA A 144 -3.37 2.74 -6.92
N ALA A 145 -3.61 2.14 -5.76
CA ALA A 145 -4.17 0.80 -5.65
C ALA A 145 -5.23 0.73 -4.56
N SER A 146 -6.19 -0.18 -4.68
CA SER A 146 -7.18 -0.42 -3.64
C SER A 146 -7.64 -1.88 -3.62
N TYR A 147 -7.75 -2.44 -2.41
CA TYR A 147 -8.27 -3.78 -2.15
C TYR A 147 -8.86 -3.85 -0.73
N SER A 148 -9.52 -4.96 -0.39
CA SER A 148 -10.01 -5.24 0.97
C SER A 148 -9.32 -6.48 1.54
N PRO A 149 -8.45 -6.35 2.57
CA PRO A 149 -7.68 -7.47 3.13
C PRO A 149 -8.58 -8.53 3.80
N ASP A 150 -9.68 -8.09 4.40
CA ASP A 150 -10.71 -8.94 5.03
C ASP A 150 -11.90 -9.25 4.09
N GLY A 151 -11.77 -8.93 2.80
CA GLY A 151 -12.84 -9.08 1.84
C GLY A 151 -13.16 -10.55 1.55
N TYR A 152 -14.44 -10.88 1.49
CA TYR A 152 -14.90 -12.19 1.02
C TYR A 152 -16.34 -12.14 0.49
N VAL A 153 -16.74 -13.19 -0.24
CA VAL A 153 -18.11 -13.35 -0.74
C VAL A 153 -19.03 -13.74 0.42
N ARG A 154 -19.99 -12.87 0.74
CA ARG A 154 -20.99 -13.09 1.81
C ARG A 154 -22.15 -13.97 1.30
N GLU A 155 -23.07 -14.33 2.20
CA GLU A 155 -24.26 -15.14 1.89
C GLU A 155 -25.15 -14.52 0.80
N ASP A 156 -25.14 -13.19 0.66
CA ASP A 156 -25.84 -12.44 -0.40
C ASP A 156 -25.15 -12.51 -1.77
N GLY A 157 -24.03 -13.24 -1.89
CA GLY A 157 -23.22 -13.36 -3.09
C GLY A 157 -22.38 -12.14 -3.42
N GLN A 158 -22.36 -11.11 -2.56
CA GLN A 158 -21.57 -9.91 -2.76
C GLN A 158 -20.21 -10.02 -2.06
N TYR A 159 -19.17 -9.54 -2.74
CA TYR A 159 -17.84 -9.42 -2.15
C TYR A 159 -17.78 -8.16 -1.27
N ARG A 160 -17.62 -8.35 0.05
CA ARG A 160 -17.66 -7.28 1.06
C ARG A 160 -16.54 -7.43 2.09
N GLY A 161 -16.03 -6.30 2.55
CA GLY A 161 -15.04 -6.19 3.63
C GLY A 161 -15.36 -4.98 4.52
N LYS A 162 -14.91 -5.02 5.78
CA LYS A 162 -14.91 -3.87 6.69
C LYS A 162 -13.64 -3.06 6.57
N THR A 163 -12.57 -3.59 5.98
CA THR A 163 -11.34 -2.84 5.77
C THR A 163 -11.14 -2.58 4.28
N ASN A 164 -10.89 -1.31 3.94
CA ASN A 164 -10.32 -0.94 2.65
C ASN A 164 -8.87 -0.52 2.86
N CYS A 165 -7.96 -1.14 2.13
CA CYS A 165 -6.58 -0.70 2.01
C CYS A 165 -6.43 0.05 0.69
N ARG A 166 -5.91 1.27 0.75
CA ARG A 166 -5.58 2.09 -0.40
C ARG A 166 -4.11 2.47 -0.36
N VAL A 167 -3.45 2.36 -1.50
CA VAL A 167 -2.10 2.88 -1.69
C VAL A 167 -2.16 4.02 -2.70
N ILE A 168 -1.43 5.12 -2.47
CA ILE A 168 -1.13 6.14 -3.49
C ILE A 168 0.34 6.52 -3.39
N SER A 169 1.03 6.61 -4.51
CA SER A 169 2.48 6.80 -4.50
C SER A 169 2.99 7.57 -5.71
N THR A 170 4.07 8.32 -5.49
CA THR A 170 4.89 8.96 -6.53
C THR A 170 6.23 8.26 -6.78
N PHE A 171 6.52 7.15 -6.08
CA PHE A 171 7.76 6.42 -6.26
C PHE A 171 7.91 5.88 -7.69
N PRO A 172 9.16 5.71 -8.18
CA PRO A 172 9.43 4.98 -9.41
C PRO A 172 8.78 3.60 -9.40
N TRP A 173 8.43 3.11 -10.60
CA TRP A 173 7.64 1.88 -10.74
C TRP A 173 8.27 0.70 -10.01
N GLU A 174 9.59 0.53 -10.10
CA GLU A 174 10.31 -0.59 -9.48
C GLU A 174 10.12 -0.62 -7.96
N VAL A 175 10.07 0.55 -7.32
CA VAL A 175 9.94 0.68 -5.87
C VAL A 175 8.50 0.42 -5.43
N ILE A 176 7.52 1.09 -6.05
CA ILE A 176 6.11 0.91 -5.68
C ILE A 176 5.60 -0.49 -6.04
N ARG A 177 6.12 -1.09 -7.11
CA ARG A 177 5.84 -2.47 -7.49
C ARG A 177 6.27 -3.44 -6.38
N ASP A 178 7.50 -3.30 -5.88
CA ASP A 178 8.02 -4.18 -4.83
C ASP A 178 7.24 -4.00 -3.52
N LEU A 179 6.87 -2.76 -3.16
CA LEU A 179 5.96 -2.48 -2.04
C LEU A 179 4.62 -3.19 -2.23
N LEU A 180 3.95 -3.02 -3.37
CA LEU A 180 2.64 -3.63 -3.63
C LEU A 180 2.67 -5.17 -3.65
N TYR A 181 3.76 -5.78 -4.13
CA TYR A 181 3.90 -7.24 -4.14
C TYR A 181 4.14 -7.84 -2.76
N THR A 182 4.77 -7.08 -1.86
CA THR A 182 5.13 -7.53 -0.51
C THR A 182 4.18 -7.01 0.56
N LEU A 183 3.26 -6.11 0.19
CA LEU A 183 2.26 -5.55 1.09
C LEU A 183 1.38 -6.66 1.65
N HIS A 184 1.39 -6.74 2.97
CA HIS A 184 0.53 -7.59 3.77
C HIS A 184 -0.14 -6.76 4.87
N VAL A 185 -1.44 -6.95 5.03
CA VAL A 185 -2.23 -6.34 6.11
C VAL A 185 -2.86 -7.46 6.93
N GLU A 186 -2.28 -7.72 8.10
CA GLU A 186 -2.86 -8.64 9.07
C GLU A 186 -4.06 -7.98 9.75
N VAL A 187 -5.26 -8.49 9.47
CA VAL A 187 -6.50 -7.99 10.05
C VAL A 187 -6.77 -8.60 11.43
N PRO A 188 -7.32 -7.83 12.40
CA PRO A 188 -7.68 -8.34 13.72
C PRO A 188 -8.57 -9.58 13.65
N LYS A 189 -8.39 -10.52 14.58
CA LYS A 189 -9.11 -11.82 14.58
C LYS A 189 -10.63 -11.69 14.52
N ASP A 190 -11.19 -10.66 15.14
CA ASP A 190 -12.63 -10.43 15.18
C ASP A 190 -13.20 -9.97 13.81
N GLU A 191 -12.31 -9.56 12.90
CA GLU A 191 -12.61 -9.14 11.53
C GLU A 191 -12.19 -10.19 10.48
N GLN A 192 -11.54 -11.27 10.92
CA GLN A 192 -11.25 -12.41 10.07
C GLN A 192 -12.55 -13.14 9.72
N MET A 193 -12.57 -13.81 8.56
CA MET A 193 -13.70 -14.64 8.15
C MET A 193 -14.16 -15.53 9.30
N PRO A 194 -15.48 -15.75 9.49
CA PRO A 194 -15.94 -16.86 10.30
C PRO A 194 -15.35 -18.13 9.68
N GLN A 195 -14.31 -18.68 10.32
CA GLN A 195 -13.86 -20.01 9.97
C GLN A 195 -15.06 -20.93 10.20
N ASN A 196 -15.49 -21.58 9.13
CA ASN A 196 -16.51 -22.61 9.16
C ASN A 196 -16.30 -23.46 10.42
N GLN A 197 -17.24 -23.42 11.37
CA GLN A 197 -17.27 -24.26 12.56
C GLN A 197 -17.60 -25.72 12.16
N SER A 198 -16.89 -26.26 11.17
CA SER A 198 -17.13 -27.59 10.59
C SER A 198 -16.16 -28.65 11.12
N GLU A 199 -15.19 -28.32 11.97
CA GLU A 199 -14.20 -29.28 12.47
C GLU A 199 -14.33 -29.64 13.96
N LEU A 200 -15.54 -29.53 14.53
CA LEU A 200 -15.85 -30.13 15.84
C LEU A 200 -17.14 -30.95 15.78
N SER A 201 -17.13 -31.98 14.93
CA SER A 201 -18.02 -33.14 15.10
C SER A 201 -17.53 -34.34 14.30
N VAL A 202 -16.44 -34.96 14.74
CA VAL A 202 -16.21 -36.42 14.62
C VAL A 202 -15.54 -36.92 15.90
#